data_AF-C7GDY8-F1
#
_entry.id   AF-C7GDY8-F1
#
_cell.length_a   1.000
_cell.length_b   1.000
_cell.length_c   1.000
_cell.angle_alpha   90.00
_cell.angle_beta   90.00
_cell.angle_gamma   90.00
#
_symmetry.space_group_name_H-M   'P 1'
#
loop_
_entity.id
_entity.type
_entity.pdbx_description
1 polymer ?
#
loop_
_entity_poly.entity_id
_entity_poly.type
_entity_poly.pdbx_seq_one_letter_code
_entity_poly.pdbx_strand_id
1 'polypeptide(L)'
;MKKKIVSTLLCTAMLVTMMAGCGGNNAANTSTNSGNSSSADTGSSDAATTDEAAPATEAAASDASASDEGKVLNIYCWNEEFKSRVTDHYPGYTEVDATTGTIGDVTVKWNITPNDDNAYQNNLDATLLKQADASADDKIDIFLVEADYALKYVDTDYTMAVSDLGITD
;
A
#
# COMPACT_ATOMS: atom_id res chain seq x y z
N MET A 1 -4.32 -44.27 33.61
CA MET A 1 -5.01 -45.24 32.73
C MET A 1 -5.89 -44.46 31.74
N LYS A 2 -5.72 -44.73 30.44
CA LYS A 2 -6.69 -44.66 29.31
C LYS A 2 -7.89 -43.69 29.48
N LYS A 3 -8.19 -42.81 28.51
CA LYS A 3 -8.78 -43.18 27.21
C LYS A 3 -8.69 -42.05 26.17
N LYS A 4 -8.52 -42.49 24.92
CA LYS A 4 -8.56 -41.77 23.66
C LYS A 4 -10.01 -41.59 23.17
N ILE A 5 -10.29 -40.50 22.45
CA ILE A 5 -11.44 -40.30 21.53
C ILE A 5 -10.87 -39.37 20.43
N VAL A 6 -10.46 -39.82 19.24
CA VAL A 6 -11.22 -40.27 18.04
C VAL A 6 -12.27 -39.24 17.60
N SER A 7 -11.94 -38.46 16.57
CA SER A 7 -12.94 -37.96 15.63
C SER A 7 -12.34 -37.94 14.23
N THR A 8 -13.17 -38.36 13.29
CA THR A 8 -12.83 -38.99 12.02
C THR A 8 -13.40 -38.11 10.92
N LEU A 9 -12.67 -37.95 9.82
CA LEU A 9 -13.19 -38.05 8.45
C LEU A 9 -14.24 -37.02 7.98
N LEU A 10 -13.83 -36.13 7.05
CA LEU A 10 -14.58 -35.87 5.81
C LEU A 10 -13.77 -34.99 4.85
N CYS A 11 -13.30 -35.54 3.73
CA CYS A 11 -12.95 -34.73 2.55
C CYS A 11 -13.44 -35.46 1.30
N THR A 12 -14.63 -35.04 0.86
CA THR A 12 -15.25 -35.35 -0.42
C THR A 12 -14.45 -34.70 -1.54
N ALA A 13 -13.69 -35.49 -2.31
CA ALA A 13 -13.06 -35.00 -3.53
C ALA A 13 -14.12 -34.85 -4.63
N MET A 14 -14.47 -33.60 -4.96
CA MET A 14 -15.30 -33.25 -6.12
C MET A 14 -14.46 -33.19 -7.39
N LEU A 15 -15.14 -33.53 -8.48
CA LEU A 15 -14.67 -33.76 -9.85
C LEU A 15 -14.20 -32.47 -10.54
N VAL A 16 -13.10 -32.56 -11.32
CA VAL A 16 -12.74 -31.54 -12.33
C VAL A 16 -12.84 -32.18 -13.71
N THR A 17 -13.79 -31.73 -14.51
CA THR A 17 -13.86 -31.97 -15.96
C THR A 17 -13.09 -30.85 -16.66
N MET A 18 -12.13 -31.20 -17.51
CA MET A 18 -11.32 -30.21 -18.23
C MET A 18 -12.06 -29.67 -19.46
N MET A 19 -11.99 -28.34 -19.56
CA MET A 19 -12.44 -27.47 -20.62
C MET A 19 -11.72 -27.79 -21.95
N ALA A 20 -12.47 -28.00 -23.02
CA ALA A 20 -11.97 -27.94 -24.40
C ALA A 20 -12.24 -26.53 -24.94
N GLY A 21 -11.18 -25.76 -25.20
CA GLY A 21 -11.24 -24.44 -25.84
C GLY A 21 -10.33 -24.42 -27.06
N CYS A 22 -10.93 -24.33 -28.25
CA CYS A 22 -10.27 -24.16 -29.53
C CYS A 22 -10.90 -23.00 -30.27
N GLY A 23 -10.06 -22.12 -30.83
CA GLY A 23 -10.39 -21.38 -32.05
C GLY A 23 -10.56 -19.87 -31.89
N GLY A 24 -9.71 -19.11 -32.59
CA GLY A 24 -9.93 -17.68 -32.81
C GLY A 24 -8.72 -16.93 -33.35
N ASN A 25 -8.41 -17.15 -34.63
CA ASN A 25 -7.34 -16.51 -35.41
C ASN A 25 -7.23 -14.99 -35.26
N ASN A 26 -5.99 -14.49 -35.22
CA ASN A 26 -5.68 -13.18 -35.80
C ASN A 26 -4.50 -13.33 -36.77
N ALA A 27 -4.77 -13.04 -38.03
CA ALA A 27 -3.79 -13.01 -39.10
C ALA A 27 -3.70 -11.58 -39.63
N ALA A 28 -2.53 -11.29 -40.19
CA ALA A 28 -2.16 -10.12 -40.98
C ALA A 28 -1.72 -8.89 -40.16
N ASN A 29 -0.59 -8.25 -40.45
CA ASN A 29 0.50 -8.56 -41.38
C ASN A 29 1.63 -7.55 -41.14
N THR A 30 2.88 -8.03 -41.20
CA THR A 30 4.02 -7.45 -41.94
C THR A 30 4.36 -5.96 -41.73
N SER A 31 5.57 -5.63 -41.30
CA SER A 31 6.72 -5.42 -42.20
C SER A 31 8.00 -5.33 -41.35
N THR A 32 9.05 -6.13 -41.63
CA THR A 32 10.22 -5.77 -42.48
C THR A 32 11.11 -4.73 -41.77
N ASN A 33 12.42 -4.88 -41.53
CA ASN A 33 13.45 -5.82 -41.94
C ASN A 33 14.75 -5.42 -41.22
N SER A 34 15.60 -6.43 -40.95
CA SER A 34 17.07 -6.42 -40.87
C SER A 34 17.82 -5.33 -40.10
N GLY A 35 18.75 -5.81 -39.26
CA GLY A 35 20.15 -5.56 -39.56
C GLY A 35 21.02 -5.08 -38.41
N ASN A 36 21.73 -6.04 -37.81
CA ASN A 36 23.18 -5.98 -37.56
C ASN A 36 23.76 -5.06 -36.46
N SER A 37 24.15 -5.73 -35.37
CA SER A 37 25.51 -5.82 -34.78
C SER A 37 26.24 -4.60 -34.20
N SER A 38 26.91 -4.93 -33.07
CA SER A 38 28.10 -4.33 -32.45
C SER A 38 27.86 -3.03 -31.65
N SER A 39 28.02 -3.05 -30.32
CA SER A 39 29.24 -3.23 -29.51
C SER A 39 30.10 -1.96 -29.46
N ALA A 40 30.15 -1.41 -28.23
CA ALA A 40 31.17 -0.58 -27.57
C ALA A 40 31.82 0.59 -28.35
N ASP A 41 31.90 1.78 -27.74
CA ASP A 41 33.04 2.15 -26.90
C ASP A 41 33.02 3.65 -26.47
N THR A 42 33.54 3.86 -25.25
CA THR A 42 34.18 5.00 -24.54
C THR A 42 34.03 6.50 -24.91
N GLY A 43 34.07 7.31 -23.82
CA GLY A 43 34.56 8.70 -23.78
C GLY A 43 33.78 9.56 -22.75
N SER A 44 34.12 9.56 -21.45
CA SER A 44 35.17 10.34 -20.74
C SER A 44 34.88 11.85 -20.55
N SER A 45 35.27 12.32 -19.36
CA SER A 45 35.34 13.71 -18.80
C SER A 45 34.10 14.16 -18.03
N ASP A 46 34.07 14.09 -16.70
CA ASP A 46 34.78 14.93 -15.70
C ASP A 46 34.37 16.40 -15.74
N ALA A 47 33.55 16.78 -14.76
CA ALA A 47 33.46 18.12 -14.20
C ALA A 47 32.74 18.05 -12.85
N ALA A 48 33.53 18.12 -11.78
CA ALA A 48 33.08 18.33 -10.42
C ALA A 48 32.37 19.69 -10.26
N THR A 49 31.23 19.69 -9.56
CA THR A 49 30.72 20.87 -8.86
C THR A 49 30.31 20.46 -7.46
N THR A 50 31.19 20.75 -6.52
CA THR A 50 30.91 20.80 -5.09
C THR A 50 29.88 21.91 -4.87
N ASP A 51 28.69 21.57 -4.39
CA ASP A 51 27.77 22.55 -3.80
C ASP A 51 27.48 22.11 -2.36
N GLU A 52 27.91 22.96 -1.45
CA GLU A 52 27.94 22.76 -0.02
C GLU A 52 26.57 23.15 0.52
N ALA A 53 25.66 22.17 0.60
CA ALA A 53 24.33 22.38 1.17
C ALA A 53 24.44 22.67 2.67
N ALA A 54 24.14 23.91 3.05
CA ALA A 54 23.95 24.34 4.42
C ALA A 54 22.89 23.46 5.12
N PRO A 55 23.07 23.10 6.40
CA PRO A 55 22.07 22.31 7.11
C PRO A 55 20.79 23.14 7.27
N ALA A 56 19.71 22.68 6.63
CA ALA A 56 18.37 23.15 6.91
C ALA A 56 18.09 22.89 8.39
N THR A 57 17.97 23.97 9.16
CA THR A 57 17.51 23.89 10.53
C THR A 57 16.02 23.58 10.48
N GLU A 58 15.64 22.36 10.87
CA GLU A 58 14.25 21.99 11.12
C GLU A 58 13.66 22.95 12.15
N ALA A 59 12.79 23.84 11.68
CA ALA A 59 11.87 24.52 12.57
C ALA A 59 10.90 23.45 13.09
N ALA A 60 11.12 22.99 14.32
CA ALA A 60 10.12 22.24 15.05
C ALA A 60 8.88 23.14 15.19
N ALA A 61 7.88 22.89 14.34
CA ALA A 61 6.56 23.44 14.53
C ALA A 61 6.00 22.79 15.81
N SER A 62 6.05 23.53 16.90
CA SER A 62 5.50 23.11 18.18
C SER A 62 3.97 23.05 18.08
N ASP A 63 3.50 21.81 18.08
CA ASP A 63 2.16 21.33 18.35
C ASP A 63 1.42 22.13 19.43
N ALA A 64 0.30 22.74 19.02
CA ALA A 64 -0.63 23.39 19.92
C ALA A 64 -2.07 23.13 19.48
N SER A 65 -2.40 21.85 19.18
CA SER A 65 -3.80 21.37 19.16
C SER A 65 -3.97 19.85 19.26
N ALA A 66 -2.91 19.02 19.32
CA ALA A 66 -3.05 17.56 19.28
C ALA A 66 -3.53 16.88 20.58
N SER A 67 -4.02 17.63 21.58
CA SER A 67 -4.37 17.05 22.89
C SER A 67 -5.55 16.08 22.86
N ASP A 68 -6.36 16.07 21.80
CA ASP A 68 -7.46 15.11 21.59
C ASP A 68 -7.17 14.07 20.48
N GLU A 69 -5.99 14.13 19.84
CA GLU A 69 -5.60 13.23 18.75
C GLU A 69 -4.81 12.02 19.28
N GLY A 70 -5.01 10.87 18.62
CA GLY A 70 -4.26 9.66 18.91
C GLY A 70 -2.76 9.79 18.58
N LYS A 71 -1.95 8.84 19.05
CA LYS A 71 -0.53 8.69 18.72
C LYS A 71 -0.26 7.52 17.78
N VAL A 72 -1.31 6.95 17.19
CA VAL A 72 -1.22 5.86 16.22
C VAL A 72 -1.78 6.31 14.87
N LEU A 73 -0.93 6.31 13.84
CA LEU A 73 -1.29 6.48 12.44
C LEU A 73 -1.58 5.10 11.83
N ASN A 74 -2.86 4.79 11.62
CA ASN A 74 -3.31 3.53 11.01
C ASN A 74 -3.45 3.68 9.49
N ILE A 75 -2.67 2.89 8.75
CA ILE A 75 -2.65 2.87 7.29
C ILE A 75 -3.18 1.51 6.79
N TYR A 76 -4.25 1.53 5.99
CA TYR A 76 -4.87 0.33 5.42
C TYR A 76 -4.46 0.16 3.95
N CYS A 77 -3.84 -0.95 3.61
CA CYS A 77 -3.41 -1.26 2.23
C CYS A 77 -3.50 -2.76 1.92
N TRP A 78 -3.39 -3.12 0.63
CA TRP A 78 -3.52 -4.51 0.18
C TRP A 78 -2.19 -5.22 -0.09
N ASN A 79 -1.08 -4.49 -0.03
CA ASN A 79 0.28 -5.00 -0.21
C ASN A 79 1.27 -4.08 0.53
N GLU A 80 2.56 -4.35 0.36
CA GLU A 80 3.64 -3.58 1.01
C GLU A 80 4.12 -2.38 0.17
N GLU A 81 3.57 -2.11 -1.01
CA GLU A 81 4.15 -1.09 -1.92
C GLU A 81 4.17 0.30 -1.28
N PHE A 82 3.07 0.72 -0.65
CA PHE A 82 3.03 2.02 0.02
C PHE A 82 3.94 2.06 1.26
N LYS A 83 4.01 0.95 2.01
CA LYS A 83 4.97 0.81 3.12
C LYS A 83 6.39 1.01 2.63
N SER A 84 6.81 0.31 1.57
CA SER A 84 8.15 0.46 1.01
C SER A 84 8.44 1.90 0.58
N ARG A 85 7.46 2.59 -0.03
CA ARG A 85 7.62 4.01 -0.40
C ARG A 85 7.85 4.91 0.81
N VAL A 86 7.10 4.69 1.90
CA VAL A 86 7.29 5.46 3.14
C VAL A 86 8.65 5.15 3.76
N THR A 87 9.05 3.88 3.83
CA THR A 87 10.36 3.48 4.34
C THR A 87 11.52 4.10 3.55
N ASP A 88 11.42 4.13 2.21
CA ASP A 88 12.51 4.60 1.35
C ASP A 88 12.61 6.12 1.24
N HIS A 89 11.49 6.83 1.45
CA HIS A 89 11.38 8.24 1.07
C HIS A 89 10.87 9.18 2.15
N TYR A 90 10.24 8.69 3.22
CA TYR A 90 9.73 9.55 4.29
C TYR A 90 10.82 9.80 5.34
N PRO A 91 11.36 11.03 5.45
CA PRO A 91 12.40 11.32 6.43
C PRO A 91 11.89 11.08 7.85
N GLY A 92 12.69 10.41 8.68
CA GLY A 92 12.34 10.14 10.08
C GLY A 92 11.46 8.91 10.30
N TYR A 93 11.03 8.20 9.25
CA TYR A 93 10.41 6.89 9.42
C TYR A 93 11.45 5.87 9.91
N THR A 94 11.10 5.11 10.95
CA THR A 94 11.90 4.00 11.46
C THR A 94 11.04 2.73 11.48
N GLU A 95 11.49 1.66 10.82
CA GLU A 95 10.82 0.37 10.91
C GLU A 95 11.05 -0.25 12.30
N VAL A 96 9.96 -0.72 12.92
CA VAL A 96 9.99 -1.48 14.18
C VAL A 96 9.83 -2.98 13.88
N ASP A 97 8.86 -3.33 13.04
CA ASP A 97 8.62 -4.69 12.56
C ASP A 97 7.89 -4.70 11.21
N ALA A 98 7.44 -5.88 10.78
CA ALA A 98 6.74 -6.08 9.50
C ALA A 98 5.48 -5.20 9.35
N THR A 99 4.81 -4.85 10.44
CA THR A 99 3.53 -4.11 10.45
C THR A 99 3.59 -2.81 11.24
N THR A 100 4.74 -2.47 11.83
CA THR A 100 4.88 -1.31 12.72
C THR A 100 6.11 -0.48 12.38
N GLY A 101 5.97 0.83 12.40
CA GLY A 101 7.07 1.79 12.36
C GLY A 101 6.80 2.98 13.27
N THR A 102 7.70 3.96 13.24
CA THR A 102 7.52 5.23 13.97
C THR A 102 7.93 6.42 13.12
N ILE A 103 7.26 7.55 13.32
CA ILE A 103 7.65 8.87 12.82
C ILE A 103 7.63 9.80 14.03
N GLY A 104 8.80 10.17 14.55
CA GLY A 104 8.88 10.90 15.83
C GLY A 104 8.25 10.11 16.99
N ASP A 105 7.26 10.70 17.67
CA ASP A 105 6.48 10.07 18.75
C ASP A 105 5.24 9.31 18.27
N VAL A 106 4.94 9.35 16.96
CA VAL A 106 3.79 8.66 16.36
C VAL A 106 4.16 7.23 15.98
N THR A 107 3.33 6.28 16.39
CA THR A 107 3.38 4.90 15.92
C THR A 107 2.67 4.78 14.58
N VAL A 108 3.31 4.23 13.56
CA VAL A 108 2.69 3.90 12.28
C VAL A 108 2.30 2.43 12.29
N LYS A 109 1.01 2.12 12.10
CA LYS A 109 0.51 0.75 11.98
C LYS A 109 0.05 0.47 10.55
N TRP A 110 0.62 -0.58 9.97
CA TRP A 110 0.28 -1.08 8.64
C TRP A 110 -0.73 -2.22 8.74
N ASN A 111 -1.97 -1.94 8.36
CA ASN A 111 -3.06 -2.90 8.28
C ASN A 111 -3.11 -3.47 6.86
N ILE A 112 -2.30 -4.51 6.62
CA ILE A 112 -2.12 -5.12 5.29
C ILE A 112 -3.08 -6.30 5.14
N THR A 113 -4.09 -6.16 4.29
CA THR A 113 -5.03 -7.25 3.95
C THR A 113 -4.90 -7.58 2.46
N PRO A 114 -4.32 -8.73 2.06
CA PRO A 114 -4.25 -9.14 0.66
C PRO A 114 -5.62 -9.07 -0.02
N ASN A 115 -5.66 -8.65 -1.29
CA ASN A 115 -6.93 -8.44 -1.99
C ASN A 115 -7.53 -9.72 -2.61
N ASP A 116 -7.00 -10.90 -2.31
CA ASP A 116 -7.56 -12.17 -2.74
C ASP A 116 -9.06 -12.25 -2.38
N ASP A 117 -9.90 -12.65 -3.34
CA ASP A 117 -11.35 -12.76 -3.16
C ASP A 117 -12.04 -11.49 -2.62
N ASN A 118 -11.54 -10.29 -2.98
CA ASN A 118 -12.06 -8.99 -2.53
C ASN A 118 -11.90 -8.77 -1.01
N ALA A 119 -10.96 -9.48 -0.36
CA ALA A 119 -10.80 -9.45 1.09
C ALA A 119 -10.43 -8.06 1.63
N TYR A 120 -9.55 -7.32 0.93
CA TYR A 120 -9.19 -5.95 1.32
C TYR A 120 -10.43 -5.05 1.35
N GLN A 121 -11.18 -5.04 0.26
CA GLN A 121 -12.37 -4.20 0.10
C GLN A 121 -13.44 -4.52 1.15
N ASN A 122 -13.70 -5.81 1.41
CA ASN A 122 -14.63 -6.25 2.46
C ASN A 122 -14.16 -5.82 3.87
N ASN A 123 -12.85 -5.92 4.14
CA ASN A 123 -12.26 -5.50 5.42
C ASN A 123 -12.37 -3.98 5.62
N LEU A 124 -12.00 -3.20 4.59
CA LEU A 124 -12.05 -1.74 4.63
C LEU A 124 -13.47 -1.25 4.90
N ASP A 125 -14.46 -1.73 4.16
CA ASP A 125 -15.87 -1.34 4.35
C ASP A 125 -16.39 -1.66 5.75
N ALA A 126 -16.13 -2.88 6.23
CA ALA A 126 -16.55 -3.30 7.56
C ALA A 126 -15.89 -2.50 8.67
N THR A 127 -14.70 -1.95 8.43
CA THR A 127 -13.94 -1.15 9.39
C THR A 127 -14.37 0.32 9.36
N LEU A 128 -14.64 0.87 8.16
CA LEU A 128 -15.14 2.24 7.99
C LEU A 128 -16.49 2.45 8.70
N LEU A 129 -17.37 1.45 8.68
CA LEU A 129 -18.65 1.48 9.39
C LEU A 129 -18.54 1.65 10.92
N LYS A 130 -17.34 1.41 11.50
CA LYS A 130 -17.10 1.44 12.95
C LYS A 130 -16.36 2.69 13.42
N GLN A 131 -15.96 3.58 12.50
CA GLN A 131 -15.07 4.72 12.79
C GLN A 131 -15.69 5.76 13.75
N ALA A 132 -17.01 5.88 13.77
CA ALA A 132 -17.70 6.78 14.69
C ALA A 132 -17.49 6.38 16.16
N ASP A 133 -17.40 5.08 16.44
CA ASP A 133 -17.31 4.51 17.79
C ASP A 133 -15.89 4.08 18.17
N ALA A 134 -14.96 4.08 17.22
CA ALA A 134 -13.56 3.70 17.45
C ALA A 134 -12.84 4.73 18.35
N SER A 135 -11.93 4.23 19.19
CA SER A 135 -11.01 5.09 19.95
C SER A 135 -10.08 5.83 18.99
N ALA A 136 -9.50 6.97 19.41
CA ALA A 136 -8.66 7.78 18.54
C ALA A 136 -7.51 6.97 17.90
N ASP A 137 -6.85 6.10 18.67
CA ASP A 137 -5.73 5.26 18.19
C ASP A 137 -6.16 4.04 17.34
N ASP A 138 -7.46 3.78 17.23
CA ASP A 138 -8.02 2.68 16.42
C ASP A 138 -8.69 3.18 15.13
N LYS A 139 -8.78 4.50 14.92
CA LYS A 139 -9.36 5.07 13.70
C LYS A 139 -8.45 4.87 12.51
N ILE A 140 -9.05 4.76 11.33
CA ILE A 140 -8.31 4.74 10.05
C ILE A 140 -7.93 6.18 9.74
N ASP A 141 -6.65 6.42 9.50
CA ASP A 141 -6.14 7.73 9.10
C ASP A 141 -5.89 7.78 7.58
N ILE A 142 -5.35 6.70 7.02
CA ILE A 142 -5.11 6.56 5.58
C ILE A 142 -5.60 5.19 5.15
N PHE A 143 -6.36 5.14 4.06
CA PHE A 143 -6.65 3.90 3.35
C PHE A 143 -6.37 4.07 1.87
N LEU A 144 -5.81 3.04 1.26
CA LEU A 144 -5.67 2.99 -0.18
C LEU A 144 -7.00 2.57 -0.81
N VAL A 145 -7.21 3.00 -2.05
CA VAL A 145 -8.43 2.68 -2.78
C VAL A 145 -8.06 2.14 -4.15
N GLU A 146 -8.73 1.08 -4.58
CA GLU A 146 -8.66 0.66 -5.98
C GLU A 146 -9.36 1.70 -6.84
N ALA A 147 -8.81 2.02 -8.01
CA ALA A 147 -9.33 3.10 -8.85
C ALA A 147 -10.83 2.95 -9.16
N ASP A 148 -11.29 1.71 -9.38
CA ASP A 148 -12.69 1.42 -9.69
C ASP A 148 -13.64 1.62 -8.48
N TYR A 149 -13.11 1.67 -7.25
CA TYR A 149 -13.86 1.92 -6.03
C TYR A 149 -13.72 3.36 -5.50
N ALA A 150 -12.90 4.22 -6.12
CA ALA A 150 -12.69 5.60 -5.65
C ALA A 150 -14.01 6.38 -5.48
N LEU A 151 -14.92 6.26 -6.46
CA LEU A 151 -16.22 6.93 -6.44
C LEU A 151 -17.16 6.47 -5.32
N LYS A 152 -16.86 5.35 -4.65
CA LYS A 152 -17.63 4.87 -3.51
C LYS A 152 -17.38 5.70 -2.25
N TYR A 153 -16.17 6.24 -2.11
CA TYR A 153 -15.72 6.91 -0.89
C TYR A 153 -15.62 8.42 -1.04
N VAL A 154 -15.43 8.92 -2.27
CA VAL A 154 -15.42 10.36 -2.54
C VAL A 154 -16.70 11.01 -2.02
N ASP A 155 -16.55 12.21 -1.45
CA ASP A 155 -17.65 13.00 -0.90
C ASP A 155 -18.48 12.29 0.20
N THR A 156 -17.85 11.36 0.94
CA THR A 156 -18.43 10.74 2.15
C THR A 156 -17.74 11.23 3.41
N ASP A 157 -18.37 11.00 4.57
CA ASP A 157 -17.80 11.30 5.90
C ASP A 157 -16.54 10.47 6.22
N TYR A 158 -16.18 9.49 5.37
CA TYR A 158 -14.97 8.68 5.53
C TYR A 158 -13.73 9.33 4.91
N THR A 159 -13.88 10.38 4.12
CA THR A 159 -12.79 11.01 3.37
C THR A 159 -12.78 12.51 3.60
N MET A 160 -11.58 13.12 3.57
CA MET A 160 -11.42 14.57 3.49
C MET A 160 -10.88 14.98 2.13
N ALA A 161 -11.14 16.22 1.72
CA ALA A 161 -10.54 16.76 0.51
C ALA A 161 -9.03 16.97 0.72
N VAL A 162 -8.22 16.58 -0.26
CA VAL A 162 -6.75 16.78 -0.20
C VAL A 162 -6.36 18.26 -0.13
N SER A 163 -7.21 19.15 -0.66
CA SER A 163 -7.04 20.60 -0.54
C SER A 163 -7.12 21.09 0.91
N ASP A 164 -7.88 20.41 1.77
CA ASP A 164 -7.99 20.75 3.19
C ASP A 164 -6.69 20.41 3.94
N LEU A 165 -5.88 19.50 3.38
CA LEU A 165 -4.51 19.20 3.81
C LEU A 165 -3.47 20.16 3.21
N GLY A 166 -3.89 21.17 2.44
CA GLY A 166 -3.01 22.13 1.77
C GLY A 166 -2.33 21.58 0.52
N ILE A 167 -2.76 20.42 0.00
CA ILE A 167 -2.27 19.85 -1.25
C ILE A 167 -3.13 20.39 -2.40
N THR A 168 -2.55 21.28 -3.20
CA THR A 168 -3.18 21.89 -4.38
C THR A 168 -2.31 21.66 -5.62
N ASP A 169 -2.87 21.93 -6.81
CA ASP A 169 -2.17 21.88 -8.10
C ASP A 169 -0.92 22.79 -8.17
#